data_AF-A0A2D9P6C8-F1
#
_entry.id   AF-A0A2D9P6C8-F1
#
_cell.length_a   1.000
_cell.length_b   1.000
_cell.length_c   1.000
_cell.angle_alpha   90.00
_cell.angle_beta   90.00
_cell.angle_gamma   90.00
#
_symmetry.space_group_name_H-M   'P 1'
#
loop_
_entity.id
_entity.type
_entity.pdbx_description
1 polymer ?
#
loop_
_entity_poly.entity_id
_entity_poly.type
_entity_poly.pdbx_seq_one_letter_code
_entity_poly.pdbx_strand_id
1 'polypeptide(L)'
;MLVYKEDGILSAVAQSTFLLFWSYVGHVAAHYISLVYPINKMNTHISIHHSETELPRILDLGSESVNNFFGFFCLYLFQELSGYKFLNLKLILYSAFLYIGVHIFYYSLTNTNYHKIHHEYEFYNYSPEIFDFIFNTRKNDEQYENIFVFYEAFPALISYYIVKQIFENNKGIVELKK
;
A
#
# COMPACT_ATOMS: atom_id res chain seq x y z
N MET A 1 -1.13 3.52 -26.51
CA MET A 1 0.07 2.73 -26.85
C MET A 1 1.26 3.36 -26.14
N LEU A 2 1.88 2.63 -25.22
CA LEU A 2 3.29 2.64 -24.79
C LEU A 2 3.35 1.96 -23.41
N VAL A 3 3.17 0.63 -23.44
CA VAL A 3 3.84 -0.25 -22.48
C VAL A 3 5.31 -0.07 -22.83
N TYR A 4 6.03 0.79 -22.11
CA TYR A 4 7.44 0.97 -22.38
C TYR A 4 8.13 -0.39 -22.26
N LYS A 5 8.70 -0.80 -23.37
CA LYS A 5 9.38 -2.08 -23.59
C LYS A 5 10.72 -2.14 -22.83
N GLU A 6 10.93 -1.27 -21.84
CA GLU A 6 12.25 -0.90 -21.31
C GLU A 6 12.32 -0.77 -19.77
N ASP A 7 11.30 -1.19 -19.02
CA ASP A 7 11.45 -1.24 -17.56
C ASP A 7 12.19 -2.53 -17.13
N GLY A 8 13.52 -2.48 -17.24
CA GLY A 8 14.40 -3.50 -16.70
C GLY A 8 14.25 -3.64 -15.17
N ILE A 9 14.96 -4.61 -14.58
CA ILE A 9 14.90 -4.91 -13.14
C ILE A 9 15.04 -3.67 -12.25
N LEU A 10 15.93 -2.76 -12.61
CA LEU A 10 16.18 -1.53 -11.85
C LEU A 10 14.96 -0.60 -11.83
N SER A 11 14.26 -0.46 -12.96
CA SER A 11 13.04 0.34 -13.04
C SER A 11 11.94 -0.28 -12.18
N ALA A 12 11.73 -1.59 -12.29
CA ALA A 12 10.75 -2.29 -11.47
C ALA A 12 11.03 -2.15 -9.96
N VAL A 13 12.29 -2.31 -9.53
CA VAL A 13 12.70 -2.11 -8.13
C VAL A 13 12.43 -0.67 -7.68
N ALA A 14 12.85 0.32 -8.47
CA ALA A 14 12.65 1.73 -8.14
C ALA A 14 11.15 2.07 -8.02
N GLN A 15 10.32 1.59 -8.94
CA GLN A 15 8.86 1.80 -8.92
C GLN A 15 8.22 1.09 -7.72
N SER A 16 8.61 -0.15 -7.41
CA SER A 16 8.11 -0.86 -6.23
C SER A 16 8.52 -0.20 -4.92
N THR A 17 9.77 0.25 -4.79
CA THR A 17 10.24 1.02 -3.62
C THR A 17 9.47 2.33 -3.49
N PHE A 18 9.25 3.03 -4.60
CA PHE A 18 8.42 4.23 -4.61
C PHE A 18 6.99 3.94 -4.15
N LEU A 19 6.37 2.85 -4.62
CA LEU A 19 4.99 2.50 -4.24
C LEU A 19 4.87 2.05 -2.77
N LEU A 20 5.90 1.42 -2.21
CA LEU A 20 5.97 1.12 -0.78
C LEU A 20 6.09 2.41 0.06
N PHE A 21 6.92 3.36 -0.40
CA PHE A 21 7.00 4.66 0.24
C PHE A 21 5.68 5.45 0.10
N TRP A 22 5.03 5.35 -1.05
CA TRP A 22 3.74 5.97 -1.32
C TRP A 22 2.66 5.50 -0.34
N SER A 23 2.59 4.20 -0.05
CA SER A 23 1.61 3.72 0.94
C SER A 23 1.87 4.28 2.33
N TYR A 24 3.14 4.36 2.75
CA TYR A 24 3.50 4.98 4.02
C TYR A 24 3.06 6.46 4.07
N VAL A 25 3.47 7.26 3.07
CA VAL A 25 3.13 8.68 3.01
C VAL A 25 1.63 8.90 2.91
N GLY A 26 0.93 8.08 2.12
CA GLY A 26 -0.52 8.15 1.98
C GLY A 26 -1.23 7.89 3.30
N HIS A 27 -0.75 6.92 4.07
CA HIS A 27 -1.30 6.60 5.39
C HIS A 27 -1.04 7.71 6.40
N VAL A 28 0.21 8.21 6.48
CA VAL A 28 0.56 9.40 7.28
C VAL A 28 -0.34 10.58 6.89
N ALA A 29 -0.45 10.88 5.59
CA ALA A 29 -1.27 11.98 5.11
C ALA A 29 -2.74 11.82 5.50
N ALA A 30 -3.30 10.61 5.47
CA ALA A 30 -4.67 10.36 5.92
C ALA A 30 -4.87 10.78 7.38
N HIS A 31 -3.95 10.41 8.27
CA HIS A 31 -3.96 10.80 9.68
C HIS A 31 -3.77 12.30 9.91
N TYR A 32 -2.88 12.96 9.16
CA TYR A 32 -2.68 14.40 9.32
C TYR A 32 -3.82 15.23 8.72
N ILE A 33 -4.40 14.79 7.60
CA ILE A 33 -5.54 15.46 6.97
C ILE A 33 -6.78 15.40 7.87
N SER A 34 -6.92 14.37 8.71
CA SER A 34 -8.03 14.27 9.67
C SER A 34 -7.93 15.25 10.84
N LEU A 35 -6.83 15.99 11.00
CA LEU A 35 -6.76 17.11 11.92
C LEU A 35 -7.58 18.32 11.44
N VAL A 36 -8.00 18.32 10.17
CA VAL A 36 -8.71 19.45 9.56
C VAL A 36 -10.20 19.16 9.43
N TYR A 37 -11.02 20.00 10.06
CA TYR A 37 -12.47 19.99 9.87
C TYR A 37 -12.87 20.73 8.58
N PRO A 38 -13.84 20.26 7.77
CA PRO A 38 -14.67 19.06 7.95
C PRO A 38 -14.10 17.79 7.28
N ILE A 39 -12.87 17.84 6.75
CA ILE A 39 -12.27 16.75 5.95
C ILE A 39 -12.15 15.46 6.77
N ASN A 40 -11.90 15.58 8.06
CA ASN A 40 -11.86 14.46 9.00
C ASN A 40 -13.10 13.55 8.97
N LYS A 41 -14.30 14.10 8.72
CA LYS A 41 -15.54 13.32 8.60
C LYS A 41 -15.68 12.58 7.26
N MET A 42 -14.94 13.02 6.25
CA MET A 42 -14.93 12.39 4.93
C MET A 42 -13.85 11.32 4.81
N ASN A 43 -12.85 11.36 5.70
CA ASN A 43 -11.79 10.38 5.76
C ASN A 43 -12.28 9.11 6.47
N THR A 44 -12.80 8.15 5.69
CA THR A 44 -13.34 6.89 6.21
C THR A 44 -12.30 6.05 6.94
N HIS A 45 -11.01 6.22 6.64
CA HIS A 45 -9.93 5.61 7.43
C HIS A 45 -10.02 6.02 8.90
N ILE A 46 -10.26 7.31 9.16
CA ILE A 46 -10.30 7.81 10.54
C ILE A 46 -11.70 7.72 11.13
N SER A 47 -12.70 8.19 10.39
CA SER A 47 -14.07 8.31 10.89
C SER A 47 -14.82 6.98 11.01
N ILE A 48 -14.33 5.91 10.38
CA ILE A 48 -14.94 4.58 10.43
C ILE A 48 -13.97 3.57 11.02
N HIS A 49 -12.74 3.49 10.49
CA HIS A 49 -11.83 2.41 10.84
C HIS A 49 -11.07 2.62 12.15
N HIS A 50 -10.55 3.83 12.40
CA HIS A 50 -9.96 4.18 13.70
C HIS A 50 -11.00 4.52 14.77
N SER A 51 -12.18 4.98 14.35
CA SER A 51 -13.27 5.25 15.29
C SER A 51 -13.94 3.93 15.70
N GLU A 52 -14.19 3.72 17.00
CA GLU A 52 -15.00 2.60 17.48
C GLU A 52 -16.46 2.74 17.03
N THR A 53 -16.73 2.49 15.74
CA THR A 53 -18.07 2.56 15.17
C THR A 53 -18.82 1.25 15.41
N GLU A 54 -20.14 1.33 15.58
CA GLU A 54 -21.01 0.14 15.72
C GLU A 54 -21.21 -0.61 14.37
N LEU A 55 -20.38 -0.33 13.36
CA LEU A 55 -20.51 -0.96 12.06
C LEU A 55 -20.06 -2.43 12.09
N PRO A 56 -20.74 -3.32 11.34
CA PRO A 56 -20.25 -4.66 11.11
C PRO A 56 -18.80 -4.65 10.59
N ARG A 57 -17.92 -5.47 11.16
CA ARG A 57 -16.48 -5.51 10.84
C ARG A 57 -16.19 -5.62 9.34
N ILE A 58 -17.02 -6.33 8.57
CA ILE A 58 -16.86 -6.44 7.11
C ILE A 58 -17.05 -5.10 6.38
N LEU A 59 -17.95 -4.24 6.86
CA LEU A 59 -18.20 -2.93 6.28
C LEU A 59 -17.10 -1.94 6.65
N ASP A 60 -16.63 -1.99 7.89
CA ASP A 60 -15.44 -1.27 8.35
C ASP A 60 -14.22 -1.58 7.47
N LEU A 61 -13.80 -2.85 7.44
CA LEU A 61 -12.67 -3.30 6.62
C LEU A 61 -12.87 -3.05 5.11
N GLY A 62 -14.12 -3.16 4.63
CA GLY A 62 -14.47 -2.84 3.25
C GLY A 62 -14.29 -1.36 2.92
N SER A 63 -14.70 -0.47 3.82
CA SER A 63 -14.55 0.98 3.67
C SER A 63 -13.07 1.38 3.65
N GLU A 64 -12.27 0.77 4.51
CA GLU A 64 -10.83 0.97 4.58
C GLU A 64 -10.12 0.45 3.32
N SER A 65 -10.52 -0.73 2.82
CA SER A 65 -10.03 -1.27 1.54
C SER A 65 -10.28 -0.32 0.38
N VAL A 66 -11.45 0.29 0.32
CA VAL A 66 -11.81 1.29 -0.72
C VAL A 66 -10.92 2.53 -0.58
N ASN A 67 -10.76 3.06 0.63
CA ASN A 67 -9.88 4.21 0.88
C ASN A 67 -8.44 3.92 0.43
N ASN A 68 -7.90 2.77 0.83
CA ASN A 68 -6.57 2.31 0.47
C ASN A 68 -6.42 2.17 -1.05
N PHE A 69 -7.39 1.58 -1.74
CA PHE A 69 -7.39 1.50 -3.20
C PHE A 69 -7.39 2.89 -3.85
N PHE A 70 -8.22 3.81 -3.36
CA PHE A 70 -8.26 5.18 -3.89
C PHE A 70 -6.94 5.93 -3.70
N GLY A 71 -6.22 5.70 -2.59
CA GLY A 71 -4.88 6.24 -2.38
C GLY A 71 -3.90 5.88 -3.50
N PHE A 72 -3.95 4.64 -4.00
CA PHE A 72 -3.16 4.23 -5.18
C PHE A 72 -3.78 4.69 -6.50
N PHE A 73 -5.11 4.68 -6.61
CA PHE A 73 -5.81 5.14 -7.82
C PHE A 73 -5.54 6.61 -8.13
N CYS A 74 -5.33 7.45 -7.11
CA CYS A 74 -4.90 8.83 -7.27
C CYS A 74 -3.59 8.96 -8.05
N LEU A 75 -2.63 8.03 -7.91
CA LEU A 75 -1.41 8.02 -8.73
C LEU A 75 -1.74 7.78 -10.21
N TYR A 76 -2.64 6.84 -10.50
CA TYR A 76 -3.09 6.60 -11.86
C TYR A 76 -3.76 7.84 -12.45
N LEU A 77 -4.70 8.46 -11.73
CA LEU A 77 -5.36 9.68 -12.17
C LEU A 77 -4.36 10.81 -12.41
N PHE A 78 -3.39 10.99 -11.51
CA PHE A 78 -2.33 11.99 -11.69
C PHE A 78 -1.53 11.76 -12.98
N GLN A 79 -1.18 10.51 -13.30
CA GLN A 79 -0.47 10.20 -14.54
C GLN A 79 -1.31 10.47 -15.79
N GLU A 80 -2.62 10.16 -15.76
CA GLU A 80 -3.50 10.43 -16.90
C GLU A 80 -3.77 11.93 -17.08
N LEU A 81 -3.94 12.69 -16.00
CA LEU A 81 -4.19 14.13 -16.04
C LEU A 81 -2.95 14.93 -16.43
N SER A 82 -1.77 14.55 -15.92
CA SER A 82 -0.52 15.25 -16.20
C SER A 82 0.13 14.83 -17.53
N GLY A 83 -0.27 13.68 -18.08
CA GLY A 83 0.33 13.08 -19.27
C GLY A 83 1.67 12.38 -19.00
N TYR A 84 2.23 12.47 -17.78
CA TYR A 84 3.48 11.81 -17.41
C TYR A 84 3.22 10.39 -16.90
N LYS A 85 3.70 9.38 -17.65
CA LYS A 85 3.53 7.95 -17.32
C LYS A 85 4.83 7.35 -16.83
N PHE A 86 5.14 7.56 -15.54
CA PHE A 86 6.39 7.13 -14.89
C PHE A 86 6.24 5.84 -14.06
N LEU A 87 5.02 5.41 -13.78
CA LEU A 87 4.67 4.18 -13.06
C LEU A 87 3.86 3.25 -13.96
N ASN A 88 4.26 1.98 -13.95
CA ASN A 88 3.51 0.92 -14.59
C ASN A 88 2.16 0.72 -13.88
N LEU A 89 1.05 0.85 -14.61
CA LEU A 89 -0.30 0.66 -14.06
C LEU A 89 -0.46 -0.70 -13.36
N LYS A 90 0.15 -1.77 -13.90
CA LYS A 90 0.05 -3.09 -13.27
C LYS A 90 0.76 -3.11 -11.92
N LEU A 91 1.87 -2.39 -11.76
CA LEU A 91 2.55 -2.25 -10.47
C LEU A 91 1.70 -1.42 -9.50
N ILE A 92 1.07 -0.33 -9.94
CA ILE A 92 0.16 0.45 -9.09
C ILE A 92 -0.98 -0.44 -8.56
N LEU A 93 -1.68 -1.13 -9.46
CA LEU A 93 -2.79 -2.01 -9.08
C LEU A 93 -2.33 -3.15 -8.18
N TYR A 94 -1.21 -3.78 -8.52
CA TYR A 94 -0.66 -4.84 -7.68
C TYR A 94 -0.33 -4.31 -6.28
N SER A 95 0.38 -3.18 -6.16
CA SER A 95 0.73 -2.58 -4.88
C SER A 95 -0.50 -2.19 -4.06
N ALA A 96 -1.57 -1.72 -4.71
CA ALA A 96 -2.84 -1.46 -4.04
C ALA A 96 -3.43 -2.73 -3.41
N PHE A 97 -3.53 -3.81 -4.18
CA PHE A 97 -4.05 -5.08 -3.68
C PHE A 97 -3.13 -5.73 -2.65
N LEU A 98 -1.82 -5.59 -2.80
CA LEU A 98 -0.85 -6.08 -1.83
C LEU A 98 -1.01 -5.36 -0.50
N TYR A 99 -1.07 -4.03 -0.53
CA TYR A 99 -1.27 -3.21 0.66
C TYR A 99 -2.59 -3.59 1.35
N ILE A 100 -3.69 -3.68 0.61
CA ILE A 100 -4.98 -4.15 1.15
C ILE A 100 -4.85 -5.57 1.71
N GLY A 101 -4.16 -6.47 1.03
CA GLY A 101 -3.88 -7.83 1.48
C GLY A 101 -3.19 -7.87 2.85
N VAL A 102 -2.12 -7.11 3.01
CA VAL A 102 -1.35 -7.06 4.27
C VAL A 102 -2.13 -6.30 5.35
N HIS A 103 -2.62 -5.11 5.02
CA HIS A 103 -3.21 -4.20 5.98
C HIS A 103 -4.59 -4.69 6.47
N ILE A 104 -5.45 -5.12 5.54
CA ILE A 104 -6.82 -5.53 5.86
C ILE A 104 -6.86 -7.00 6.26
N PHE A 105 -6.33 -7.90 5.42
CA PHE A 105 -6.51 -9.33 5.67
C PHE A 105 -5.48 -9.87 6.67
N TYR A 106 -4.19 -9.61 6.47
CA TYR A 106 -3.17 -10.16 7.36
C TYR A 106 -3.29 -9.58 8.77
N TYR A 107 -3.39 -8.26 8.96
CA TYR A 107 -3.55 -7.70 10.30
C TYR A 107 -4.89 -8.05 10.96
N SER A 108 -6.00 -8.14 10.23
CA SER A 108 -7.26 -8.58 10.84
C SER A 108 -7.24 -10.05 11.28
N LEU A 109 -6.53 -10.93 10.55
CA LEU A 109 -6.42 -12.35 10.88
C LEU A 109 -5.40 -12.62 12.00
N THR A 110 -4.26 -11.92 11.97
CA THR A 110 -3.16 -12.16 12.90
C THR A 110 -3.22 -11.28 14.14
N ASN A 111 -4.07 -10.23 14.11
CA ASN A 111 -4.30 -9.31 15.21
C ASN A 111 -2.97 -8.78 15.80
N THR A 112 -2.08 -8.33 14.91
CA THR A 112 -0.72 -7.93 15.27
C THR A 112 -0.74 -6.79 16.28
N ASN A 113 0.14 -6.87 17.28
CA ASN A 113 0.21 -5.80 18.29
C ASN A 113 0.73 -4.50 17.68
N TYR A 114 1.51 -4.56 16.59
CA TYR A 114 1.93 -3.39 15.83
C TYR A 114 0.75 -2.55 15.32
N HIS A 115 -0.21 -3.19 14.66
CA HIS A 115 -1.40 -2.51 14.14
C HIS A 115 -2.35 -2.09 15.26
N LYS A 116 -2.48 -2.87 16.34
CA LYS A 116 -3.24 -2.42 17.52
C LYS A 116 -2.68 -1.15 18.15
N ILE A 117 -1.36 -1.06 18.30
CA ILE A 117 -0.71 0.15 18.82
C ILE A 117 -0.97 1.33 17.89
N HIS A 118 -1.03 1.11 16.57
CA HIS A 118 -1.42 2.16 15.62
C HIS A 118 -2.86 2.65 15.86
N HIS A 119 -3.79 1.73 16.12
CA HIS A 119 -5.18 2.07 16.48
C HIS A 119 -5.30 2.83 17.81
N GLU A 120 -4.45 2.51 18.78
CA GLU A 120 -4.41 3.20 20.09
C GLU A 120 -3.68 4.56 20.03
N TYR A 121 -2.64 4.65 19.19
CA TYR A 121 -1.81 5.83 19.02
C TYR A 121 -1.69 6.15 17.53
N GLU A 122 -2.73 6.81 17.01
CA GLU A 122 -2.98 7.10 15.59
C GLU A 122 -1.78 7.70 14.84
N PHE A 123 -0.88 8.40 15.55
CA PHE A 123 0.28 9.07 14.95
C PHE A 123 1.59 8.24 14.91
N TYR A 124 1.51 6.93 15.12
CA TYR A 124 2.67 6.02 15.14
C TYR A 124 2.37 4.72 14.38
N ASN A 125 3.40 3.98 13.95
CA ASN A 125 3.29 2.65 13.35
C ASN A 125 2.43 2.61 12.07
N TYR A 126 2.68 3.50 11.12
CA TYR A 126 1.87 3.62 9.90
C TYR A 126 2.07 2.46 8.92
N SER A 127 3.20 1.76 9.00
CA SER A 127 3.70 0.79 8.03
C SER A 127 3.87 1.34 6.59
N PRO A 128 4.74 0.75 5.76
CA PRO A 128 5.67 -0.33 6.09
C PRO A 128 6.72 0.05 7.15
N GLU A 129 7.07 -0.90 8.02
CA GLU A 129 7.86 -0.69 9.25
C GLU A 129 9.23 -0.03 8.97
N ILE A 130 9.84 -0.35 7.81
CA ILE A 130 11.10 0.27 7.38
C ILE A 130 11.00 1.80 7.34
N PHE A 131 9.85 2.36 6.93
CA PHE A 131 9.66 3.80 6.90
C PHE A 131 9.33 4.36 8.27
N ASP A 132 8.61 3.61 9.11
CA ASP A 132 8.44 4.01 10.52
C ASP A 132 9.78 4.11 11.26
N PHE A 133 10.73 3.23 10.94
CA PHE A 133 12.11 3.33 11.45
C PHE A 133 12.84 4.56 10.87
N ILE A 134 12.81 4.75 9.55
CA ILE A 134 13.50 5.87 8.88
C ILE A 134 13.01 7.23 9.37
N PHE A 135 11.69 7.38 9.54
CA PHE A 135 11.05 8.64 9.94
C PHE A 135 10.77 8.74 11.43
N ASN A 136 11.22 7.76 12.22
CA ASN A 136 11.04 7.72 13.67
C ASN A 136 9.57 7.85 14.10
N THR A 137 8.65 7.24 13.34
CA THR A 137 7.23 7.13 13.66
C THR A 137 6.89 5.76 14.26
N ARG A 138 7.90 4.93 14.53
CA ARG A 138 7.72 3.66 15.23
C ARG A 138 7.54 3.89 16.73
N LYS A 139 6.49 3.31 17.31
CA LYS A 139 6.28 3.20 18.75
C LYS A 139 6.48 1.74 19.18
N ASN A 140 7.57 1.49 19.89
CA ASN A 140 7.87 0.22 20.51
C ASN A 140 7.28 0.19 21.92
N ASP A 141 6.49 -0.83 22.21
CA ASP A 141 6.40 -1.35 23.57
C ASP A 141 7.45 -2.48 23.67
N GLU A 142 8.19 -2.56 24.78
CA GLU A 142 9.36 -3.45 24.95
C GLU A 142 9.06 -4.96 24.77
N GLN A 143 7.80 -5.33 24.54
CA GLN A 143 7.31 -6.70 24.50
C GLN A 143 7.02 -7.30 23.12
N TYR A 144 7.04 -6.55 22.01
CA TYR A 144 6.40 -7.07 20.79
C TYR A 144 7.29 -7.19 19.55
N GLU A 145 7.49 -8.48 19.23
CA GLU A 145 7.80 -9.16 17.97
C GLU A 145 8.53 -8.35 16.91
N ASN A 146 9.70 -8.84 16.52
CA ASN A 146 10.25 -8.62 15.19
C ASN A 146 9.20 -9.06 14.17
N ILE A 147 8.26 -8.18 13.80
CA ILE A 147 7.54 -8.30 12.54
C ILE A 147 8.66 -8.22 11.53
N PHE A 148 9.13 -9.38 11.13
CA PHE A 148 10.25 -9.49 10.24
C PHE A 148 9.86 -8.68 9.01
N VAL A 149 10.60 -7.60 8.72
CA VAL A 149 10.55 -6.76 7.51
C VAL A 149 10.32 -7.60 6.23
N PHE A 150 10.71 -8.88 6.27
CA PHE A 150 10.33 -9.94 5.35
C PHE A 150 8.83 -9.99 4.98
N TYR A 151 7.86 -9.86 5.89
CA TYR A 151 6.44 -10.00 5.51
C TYR A 151 5.88 -8.83 4.70
N GLU A 152 6.53 -7.67 4.72
CA GLU A 152 6.16 -6.51 3.90
C GLU A 152 7.04 -6.40 2.65
N ALA A 153 8.34 -6.72 2.76
CA ALA A 153 9.30 -6.67 1.65
C ALA A 153 9.29 -7.90 0.73
N PHE A 154 9.00 -9.10 1.27
CA PHE A 154 8.99 -10.34 0.50
C PHE A 154 7.81 -10.42 -0.47
N PRO A 155 6.59 -9.97 -0.11
CA PRO A 155 5.53 -9.83 -1.09
C PRO A 155 5.87 -8.82 -2.18
N ALA A 156 6.57 -7.71 -1.89
CA ALA A 156 7.09 -6.79 -2.90
C ALA A 156 8.10 -7.46 -3.87
N LEU A 157 8.97 -8.33 -3.36
CA LEU A 157 9.89 -9.15 -4.17
C LEU A 157 9.19 -10.26 -4.97
N ILE A 158 8.15 -10.89 -4.40
CA ILE A 158 7.27 -11.84 -5.10
C ILE A 158 6.46 -11.11 -6.17
N SER A 159 6.00 -9.89 -5.90
CA SER A 159 5.34 -8.99 -6.86
C SER A 159 6.21 -8.84 -8.09
N TYR A 160 7.48 -8.51 -7.85
CA TYR A 160 8.50 -8.39 -8.87
C TYR A 160 8.66 -9.70 -9.65
N TYR A 161 8.75 -10.85 -8.99
CA TYR A 161 8.94 -12.16 -9.64
C TYR A 161 7.73 -12.60 -10.48
N ILE A 162 6.51 -12.38 -9.99
CA ILE A 162 5.26 -12.70 -10.70
C ILE A 162 5.07 -11.78 -11.90
N VAL A 163 5.31 -10.48 -11.73
CA VAL A 163 5.28 -9.51 -12.83
C VAL A 163 6.31 -9.91 -13.88
N LYS A 164 7.56 -10.16 -13.49
CA LYS A 164 8.61 -10.66 -14.40
C LYS A 164 8.17 -11.89 -15.20
N GLN A 165 7.67 -12.93 -14.54
CA GLN A 165 7.20 -14.16 -15.19
C GLN A 165 6.07 -13.90 -16.20
N ILE A 166 5.10 -13.07 -15.85
CA ILE A 166 4.00 -12.70 -16.75
C ILE A 166 4.56 -11.96 -17.99
N PHE A 167 5.53 -11.08 -17.82
CA PHE A 167 6.07 -10.30 -18.94
C PHE A 167 7.07 -11.09 -19.81
N GLU A 168 7.85 -12.02 -19.23
CA GLU A 168 8.76 -12.88 -19.98
C GLU A 168 8.01 -13.98 -20.76
N ASN A 169 7.00 -14.62 -20.16
CA ASN A 169 6.22 -15.67 -20.84
C ASN A 169 5.32 -15.13 -21.96
N ASN A 170 4.93 -13.85 -21.91
CA ASN A 170 4.19 -13.20 -23.00
C ASN A 170 5.05 -12.85 -24.22
N LYS A 171 6.39 -12.90 -24.13
CA LYS A 171 7.26 -12.74 -25.32
C LYS A 171 7.23 -13.96 -26.25
N GLY A 172 7.11 -15.17 -25.69
CA GLY A 172 7.04 -16.41 -26.47
C GLY A 172 5.73 -16.61 -27.24
N ILE A 173 4.62 -16.03 -26.77
CA ILE A 173 3.30 -16.17 -27.41
C ILE A 173 3.19 -15.27 -28.67
N VAL A 174 3.91 -14.14 -28.70
CA VAL A 174 3.86 -13.20 -29.83
C VAL A 174 4.79 -13.64 -30.97
N GLU A 175 5.88 -14.37 -30.68
CA GLU A 175 6.78 -14.90 -31.72
C GLU A 175 6.23 -16.12 -32.44
N LEU A 176 5.27 -16.85 -31.86
CA LEU A 176 4.58 -17.98 -32.52
C LEU A 176 3.41 -17.56 -33.43
N LYS A 177 3.15 -16.24 -33.57
CA LYS A 177 2.06 -15.70 -34.40
C LYS A 177 2.53 -14.77 -35.53
N LYS A 178 3.79 -14.88 -35.95
CA LYS A 178 4.30 -14.31 -37.20
C LYS A 178 4.79 -15.40 -38.11
#